data_AF-A0A6A3LLR6-F1
#
_entry.id   AF-A0A6A3LLR6-F1
#
_cell.length_a   1.000
_cell.length_b   1.000
_cell.length_c   1.000
_cell.angle_alpha   90.00
_cell.angle_beta   90.00
_cell.angle_gamma   90.00
#
_symmetry.space_group_name_H-M   'P 1'
#
loop_
_entity.id
_entity.type
_entity.pdbx_description
1 polymer ?
#
loop_
_entity_poly.entity_id
_entity_poly.type
_entity_poly.pdbx_seq_one_letter_code
_entity_poly.pdbx_strand_id
1 'polypeptide(L)'
;MADKEEEEPGCWRKKAAYEQCFDKWYTEVFLQQKAHDKVGCQKEYEAYTRCYMAELDKSKSLVDGIKSVMRPEVKERFEAQEAERQRQSSGKA
;
A
#
# COMPACT_ATOMS: atom_id res chain seq x y z
N MET A 1 19.03 19.19 11.31
CA MET A 1 19.28 18.76 9.92
C MET A 1 17.92 18.43 9.34
N ALA A 2 17.34 19.35 8.57
CA ALA A 2 16.07 19.13 7.89
C ALA A 2 16.41 18.38 6.61
N ASP A 3 16.22 17.06 6.64
CA ASP A 3 16.31 16.22 5.45
C ASP A 3 15.10 16.59 4.57
N LYS A 4 15.35 17.53 3.65
CA LYS A 4 14.47 17.80 2.53
C LYS A 4 14.73 16.66 1.55
N GLU A 5 14.03 15.55 1.75
CA GLU A 5 13.78 14.62 0.65
C GLU A 5 12.99 15.42 -0.39
N GLU A 6 13.67 15.89 -1.43
CA GLU A 6 13.03 16.15 -2.73
C GLU A 6 12.53 14.80 -3.26
N GLU A 7 11.46 14.29 -2.66
CA GLU A 7 10.69 13.22 -3.25
C GLU A 7 10.07 13.80 -4.53
N GLU A 8 10.43 13.22 -5.68
CA GLU A 8 9.57 13.25 -6.87
C GLU A 8 8.10 13.14 -6.45
N PRO A 9 7.12 13.68 -7.22
CA PRO A 9 5.70 13.57 -6.86
C PRO A 9 5.22 12.12 -6.89
N GLY A 10 5.66 11.33 -5.91
CA GLY A 10 5.56 9.91 -5.81
C GLY A 10 4.33 9.55 -5.01
N CYS A 11 4.28 8.29 -4.58
CA CYS A 11 3.14 7.70 -3.91
C CYS A 11 2.67 8.50 -2.67
N TRP A 12 3.48 9.41 -2.15
CA TRP A 12 3.18 10.29 -1.01
C TRP A 12 2.02 11.23 -1.26
N ARG A 13 1.83 11.74 -2.48
CA ARG A 13 0.63 12.56 -2.80
C ARG A 13 -0.65 11.73 -2.69
N LYS A 14 -0.58 10.47 -3.12
CA LYS A 14 -1.69 9.52 -3.01
C LYS A 14 -1.90 9.07 -1.56
N LYS A 15 -0.81 8.93 -0.80
CA LYS A 15 -0.83 8.66 0.64
C LYS A 15 -1.54 9.78 1.39
N ALA A 16 -1.14 11.04 1.16
CA ALA A 16 -1.76 12.20 1.80
C ALA A 16 -3.27 12.31 1.48
N ALA A 17 -3.67 12.01 0.24
CA ALA A 17 -5.09 11.97 -0.13
C ALA A 17 -5.85 10.84 0.59
N TYR A 18 -5.25 9.66 0.70
CA TYR A 18 -5.81 8.55 1.47
C TYR A 18 -5.92 8.87 2.96
N GLU A 19 -4.86 9.41 3.58
CA GLU A 19 -4.82 9.77 5.00
C GLU A 19 -5.86 10.83 5.34
N GLN A 20 -6.01 11.89 4.53
CA GLN A 20 -7.05 12.90 4.73
C GLN A 20 -8.46 12.32 4.69
N CYS A 21 -8.69 11.34 3.81
CA CYS A 21 -9.98 10.66 3.72
C CYS A 21 -10.17 9.71 4.92
N PHE A 22 -9.12 8.97 5.29
CA PHE A 22 -9.12 8.03 6.40
C PHE A 22 -9.36 8.74 7.73
N ASP A 23 -8.72 9.88 7.99
CA ASP A 23 -8.89 10.64 9.24
C ASP A 23 -10.34 11.08 9.43
N LYS A 24 -10.98 11.57 8.36
CA LYS A 24 -12.40 11.94 8.37
C LYS A 24 -13.29 10.73 8.61
N TRP A 25 -13.06 9.63 7.90
CA TRP A 25 -13.83 8.40 8.10
C TRP A 25 -13.60 7.81 9.51
N TYR A 26 -12.38 7.85 10.02
CA TYR A 26 -12.04 7.35 11.34
C TYR A 26 -12.77 8.13 12.43
N THR A 27 -12.72 9.46 12.35
CA THR A 27 -13.36 10.35 13.34
C THR A 27 -14.87 10.37 13.25
N GLU A 28 -15.44 10.38 12.05
CA GLU A 28 -16.89 10.54 11.87
C GLU A 28 -17.66 9.21 11.83
N VAL A 29 -17.01 8.12 11.39
CA VAL A 29 -17.67 6.85 11.11
C VAL A 29 -17.19 5.76 12.06
N PHE A 30 -15.88 5.55 12.15
CA PHE A 30 -15.31 4.47 12.97
C PHE A 30 -15.51 4.74 14.46
N LEU A 31 -15.07 5.90 14.97
CA LEU A 31 -15.23 6.27 16.38
C LEU A 31 -16.70 6.41 16.80
N GLN A 32 -17.58 6.78 15.87
CA GLN A 32 -19.01 6.88 16.12
C GLN A 32 -19.75 5.53 16.03
N GLN A 33 -19.03 4.42 15.82
CA GLN A 33 -19.59 3.07 15.60
C GLN A 33 -20.59 2.98 14.43
N LYS A 34 -20.51 3.92 13.48
CA LYS A 34 -21.36 3.98 12.27
C LYS A 34 -20.76 3.23 11.09
N ALA A 35 -19.61 2.58 11.29
CA ALA A 35 -18.88 1.90 10.22
C ALA A 35 -19.68 0.75 9.61
N HIS A 36 -20.51 0.02 10.36
CA HIS A 36 -21.36 -1.09 9.86
C HIS A 36 -20.67 -1.92 8.75
N ASP A 37 -19.42 -2.35 9.00
CA ASP A 37 -18.55 -3.11 8.09
C ASP A 37 -18.13 -2.43 6.76
N LYS A 38 -18.38 -1.12 6.60
CA LYS A 38 -17.95 -0.35 5.42
C LYS A 38 -16.62 0.35 5.65
N VAL A 39 -15.62 -0.08 4.88
CA VAL A 39 -14.31 0.57 4.84
C VAL A 39 -14.40 1.86 4.01
N GLY A 40 -14.00 2.98 4.60
CA GLY A 40 -13.89 4.26 3.89
C GLY A 40 -12.67 4.31 2.97
N CYS A 41 -12.74 5.16 1.93
CA CYS A 41 -11.56 5.58 1.16
C CYS A 41 -10.84 4.45 0.42
N GLN A 42 -11.58 3.42 0.01
CA GLN A 42 -11.04 2.23 -0.66
C GLN A 42 -10.35 2.58 -1.98
N LYS A 43 -10.86 3.56 -2.73
CA LYS A 43 -10.27 3.98 -4.02
C LYS A 43 -8.91 4.64 -3.84
N GLU A 44 -8.81 5.55 -2.86
CA GLU A 44 -7.59 6.25 -2.50
C GLU A 44 -6.56 5.26 -1.93
N TYR A 45 -7.01 4.31 -1.11
CA TYR A 45 -6.19 3.23 -0.59
C TYR A 45 -5.62 2.34 -1.70
N GLU A 46 -6.44 1.91 -2.66
CA GLU A 46 -5.99 1.10 -3.79
C GLU A 46 -4.98 1.86 -4.66
N ALA A 47 -5.21 3.15 -4.90
CA ALA A 47 -4.31 4.00 -5.69
C ALA A 47 -2.95 4.20 -4.99
N TYR A 48 -2.96 4.41 -3.67
CA TYR A 48 -1.75 4.49 -2.85
C TYR A 48 -1.02 3.15 -2.82
N THR A 49 -1.71 2.06 -2.47
CA THR A 49 -1.13 0.73 -2.31
C THR A 49 -0.52 0.23 -3.62
N ARG A 50 -1.18 0.45 -4.76
CA ARG A 50 -0.63 0.10 -6.07
C ARG A 50 0.66 0.84 -6.36
N CYS A 51 0.72 2.12 -6.04
CA CYS A 51 1.91 2.93 -6.22
C CYS A 51 3.04 2.46 -5.29
N TYR A 52 2.74 2.28 -4.00
CA TYR A 52 3.68 1.83 -2.99
C TYR A 52 4.29 0.47 -3.32
N MET A 53 3.46 -0.50 -3.76
CA MET A 53 3.92 -1.82 -4.16
C MET A 53 4.82 -1.77 -5.39
N ALA A 54 4.49 -0.93 -6.39
CA ALA A 54 5.36 -0.74 -7.56
C ALA A 54 6.72 -0.12 -7.18
N GLU A 55 6.76 0.74 -6.16
CA GLU A 55 8.01 1.29 -5.65
C GLU A 55 8.83 0.26 -4.88
N LEU A 56 8.16 -0.58 -4.07
CA LEU A 56 8.81 -1.70 -3.39
C LEU A 56 9.41 -2.72 -4.38
N ASP A 57 8.74 -3.01 -5.49
CA ASP A 57 9.23 -3.92 -6.53
C ASP A 57 10.55 -3.43 -7.17
N LYS A 58 10.80 -2.12 -7.17
CA LYS A 58 12.09 -1.54 -7.62
C LYS A 58 13.23 -1.85 -6.65
N SER A 59 12.91 -2.01 -5.35
CA SER A 59 13.88 -2.24 -4.27
C SER A 59 13.88 -3.71 -3.83
N LYS A 60 14.38 -4.58 -4.72
CA LYS A 60 14.43 -6.04 -4.49
C LYS A 60 15.18 -6.43 -3.21
N SER A 61 16.29 -5.75 -2.91
CA SER A 61 17.11 -6.05 -1.72
C SER A 61 16.37 -5.81 -0.40
N LEU A 62 15.53 -4.77 -0.35
CA LEU A 62 14.75 -4.45 0.83
C LEU A 62 13.60 -5.45 1.03
N VAL A 63 12.91 -5.80 -0.06
CA VAL A 63 11.86 -6.81 -0.05
C VAL A 63 12.42 -8.19 0.34
N ASP A 64 13.57 -8.57 -0.18
CA ASP A 64 14.23 -9.85 0.14
C ASP A 64 14.68 -9.90 1.61
N GLY A 65 15.17 -8.79 2.15
CA GLY A 65 15.50 -8.69 3.58
C GLY A 65 14.28 -8.91 4.47
N ILE A 66 13.11 -8.37 4.10
CA ILE A 66 11.86 -8.58 4.85
C ILE A 66 11.39 -10.03 4.67
N LYS A 67 11.41 -10.58 3.45
CA LYS A 67 11.05 -11.99 3.18
C LYS A 67 11.89 -12.97 4.01
N SER A 68 13.15 -12.66 4.28
CA SER A 68 14.04 -13.51 5.08
C SER A 68 13.63 -13.65 6.54
N VAL A 69 12.87 -12.68 7.09
CA VAL A 69 12.42 -12.70 8.49
C VAL A 69 10.94 -13.05 8.63
N MET A 70 10.22 -13.22 7.51
CA MET A 70 8.83 -13.66 7.52
C MET A 70 8.70 -15.12 7.96
N ARG A 71 7.59 -15.45 8.62
CA ARG A 71 7.20 -16.84 8.85
C ARG A 71 6.98 -17.53 7.49
N PRO A 72 7.30 -18.84 7.36
CA PRO A 72 7.23 -19.55 6.08
C PRO A 72 5.85 -19.43 5.41
N GLU A 73 4.78 -19.61 6.18
CA GLU A 73 3.39 -19.53 5.72
C GLU A 73 3.04 -18.14 5.16
N VAL A 74 3.59 -17.08 5.77
CA VAL A 74 3.36 -15.69 5.36
C VAL A 74 4.16 -15.37 4.12
N LYS A 75 5.40 -15.88 4.05
CA LYS A 75 6.28 -15.73 2.89
C LYS A 75 5.67 -16.36 1.64
N GLU A 76 5.20 -17.61 1.74
CA GLU A 76 4.57 -18.32 0.62
C GLU A 76 3.34 -17.55 0.08
N ARG A 77 2.49 -17.05 0.99
CA ARG A 77 1.33 -16.23 0.60
C ARG A 77 1.74 -14.92 -0.08
N PHE A 78 2.80 -14.29 0.39
CA PHE A 78 3.31 -13.04 -0.19
C PHE A 78 3.85 -13.26 -1.60
N GLU A 79 4.65 -14.31 -1.80
CA GLU A 79 5.22 -14.68 -3.10
C GLU A 79 4.13 -15.06 -4.11
N ALA A 80 3.09 -15.78 -3.67
CA ALA A 80 1.93 -16.09 -4.51
C ALA A 80 1.20 -14.81 -4.97
N GLN A 81 1.04 -13.82 -4.09
CA GLN A 81 0.42 -12.53 -4.44
C GLN A 81 1.30 -11.69 -5.37
N GLU A 82 2.62 -11.71 -5.20
CA GLU A 82 3.55 -11.07 -6.13
C GLU A 82 3.44 -11.67 -7.53
N ALA A 83 3.44 -13.00 -7.63
CA ALA A 83 3.32 -13.71 -8.91
C ALA A 83 2.01 -13.36 -9.63
N GLU A 84 0.89 -13.30 -8.91
CA GLU A 84 -0.41 -12.89 -9.48
C GLU A 84 -0.41 -11.41 -9.93
N ARG A 85 0.21 -10.50 -9.16
CA ARG A 85 0.35 -9.09 -9.58
C ARG A 85 1.19 -8.95 -10.85
N GLN A 86 2.29 -9.68 -10.95
CA GLN A 86 3.15 -9.69 -12.14
C GLN A 86 2.39 -10.19 -13.36
N ARG A 87 1.62 -11.29 -13.23
CA ARG A 87 0.75 -11.81 -14.29
C ARG A 87 -0.28 -10.79 -14.78
N GLN A 88 -0.95 -10.08 -13.87
CA GLN A 88 -1.91 -9.04 -14.22
C GLN A 88 -1.27 -7.82 -14.90
N SER A 89 0.00 -7.53 -14.60
CA SER A 89 0.76 -6.47 -15.26
C SER A 89 1.21 -6.85 -16.68
N SER A 90 1.55 -8.12 -16.92
CA SER A 90 2.01 -8.63 -18.22
C SER A 90 0.89 -8.99 -19.20
N GLY A 91 -0.35 -9.19 -18.73
CA GLY A 91 -1.53 -9.44 -19.57
C GLY A 91 -2.13 -8.20 -20.23
N LYS A 92 -1.53 -7.01 -20.03
CA LYS A 92 -1.82 -5.77 -20.76
C LYS A 92 -0.67 -5.48 -21.72
N ALA A 93 -0.56 -6.27 -22.78
CA ALA A 93 0.30 -6.01 -23.94
C ALA A 93 -0.53 -6.22 -25.21
#